data_AF-A0A945NE43-F1
#
_entry.id   AF-A0A945NE43-F1
#
_cell.length_a   1.000
_cell.length_b   1.000
_cell.length_c   1.000
_cell.angle_alpha   90.00
_cell.angle_beta   90.00
_cell.angle_gamma   90.00
#
_symmetry.space_group_name_H-M   'P 1'
#
loop_
_entity.id
_entity.type
_entity.pdbx_description
1 polymer ?
#
loop_
_entity_poly.entity_id
_entity_poly.type
_entity_poly.pdbx_seq_one_letter_code
_entity_poly.pdbx_strand_id
1 'polypeptide(L)'
;MTNEFSVGWAKVRDRDVLGGFVIFVFANLLLLGLVVIGSDVLGHDGSHDAKVAFGIITVALNLMLWLWNDGAIADAEAGTKDISGADSETEIAKQFLKAPWKMYRGLILIISIAVTASLLYSVYW
;
A
#
# COMPACT_ATOMS: atom_id res chain seq x y z
N MET A 1 -22.02 10.53 20.85
CA MET A 1 -21.32 9.45 21.56
C MET A 1 -20.49 8.72 20.52
N THR A 2 -19.17 8.89 20.54
CA THR A 2 -18.26 8.05 19.75
C THR A 2 -18.30 6.64 20.33
N ASN A 3 -18.66 5.66 19.51
CA ASN A 3 -18.69 4.26 19.92
C ASN A 3 -17.24 3.81 20.18
N GLU A 4 -16.95 3.14 21.30
CA GLU A 4 -15.60 2.62 21.59
C GLU A 4 -15.03 1.78 20.43
N PHE A 5 -15.91 1.11 19.69
CA PHE A 5 -15.57 0.39 18.47
C PHE A 5 -14.98 1.29 17.37
N SER A 6 -15.54 2.48 17.13
CA SER A 6 -15.06 3.37 16.06
C SER A 6 -13.69 3.96 16.40
N VAL A 7 -13.46 4.28 17.67
CA VAL A 7 -12.15 4.77 18.16
C VAL A 7 -11.10 3.67 18.11
N GLY A 8 -11.47 2.44 18.48
CA GLY A 8 -10.60 1.27 18.37
C GLY A 8 -10.24 0.96 16.91
N TRP A 9 -11.22 1.01 16.01
CA TRP A 9 -11.02 0.82 14.57
C TRP A 9 -10.06 1.85 13.99
N ALA A 10 -10.29 3.14 14.22
CA ALA A 10 -9.42 4.21 13.71
C ALA A 10 -7.95 4.02 14.11
N LYS A 11 -7.69 3.67 15.38
CA LYS A 11 -6.32 3.38 15.87
C LYS A 11 -5.66 2.22 15.14
N VAL A 12 -6.42 1.18 14.78
CA VAL A 12 -5.89 0.06 13.99
C VAL A 12 -5.58 0.53 12.57
N ARG A 13 -6.47 1.30 11.95
CA ARG A 13 -6.30 1.77 10.57
C ARG A 13 -5.15 2.75 10.40
N ASP A 14 -4.92 3.64 11.36
CA ASP A 14 -3.75 4.51 11.35
C ASP A 14 -2.44 3.70 11.41
N ARG A 15 -2.41 2.63 12.21
CA ARG A 15 -1.28 1.71 12.28
C ARG A 15 -1.12 0.88 11.00
N ASP A 16 -2.24 0.52 10.36
CA ASP A 16 -2.25 -0.21 9.09
C ASP A 16 -1.65 0.61 7.95
N VAL A 17 -1.73 1.94 7.95
CA VAL A 17 -1.04 2.77 6.95
C VAL A 17 0.48 2.54 6.99
N LEU A 18 1.06 2.56 8.20
CA LEU A 18 2.50 2.29 8.36
C LEU A 18 2.83 0.81 8.13
N GLY A 19 2.02 -0.10 8.68
CA GLY A 19 2.23 -1.54 8.55
C GLY A 19 2.14 -2.00 7.10
N GLY A 20 1.12 -1.52 6.37
CA GLY A 20 0.91 -1.78 4.96
C GLY A 20 2.06 -1.24 4.11
N PHE A 21 2.63 -0.07 4.43
CA PHE A 21 3.82 0.44 3.75
C PHE A 21 5.06 -0.44 3.98
N VAL A 22 5.33 -0.81 5.24
CA VAL A 22 6.49 -1.66 5.57
C VAL A 22 6.37 -3.02 4.88
N ILE A 23 5.19 -3.66 4.95
CA ILE A 23 4.94 -4.93 4.28
C ILE A 23 5.07 -4.78 2.76
N PHE A 24 4.59 -3.68 2.18
CA PHE A 24 4.75 -3.42 0.75
C PHE A 24 6.22 -3.37 0.33
N VAL A 25 7.06 -2.67 1.09
CA VAL A 25 8.50 -2.60 0.80
C VAL A 25 9.14 -3.98 0.92
N PHE A 26 8.93 -4.68 2.03
CA PHE A 26 9.53 -6.01 2.24
C PHE A 26 9.07 -7.03 1.20
N ALA A 27 7.77 -7.08 0.89
CA ALA A 27 7.22 -8.02 -0.07
C ALA A 27 7.80 -7.80 -1.47
N ASN A 28 7.93 -6.55 -1.91
CA ASN A 28 8.52 -6.24 -3.22
C ASN A 28 10.04 -6.44 -3.24
N LEU A 29 10.75 -6.24 -2.12
CA LEU A 29 12.16 -6.63 -2.02
C LEU A 29 12.36 -8.14 -2.14
N LEU A 30 11.45 -8.95 -1.59
CA LEU A 30 11.49 -10.40 -1.76
C LEU A 30 11.23 -10.81 -3.22
N LEU A 31 10.23 -10.20 -3.87
CA LEU A 31 9.98 -10.44 -5.30
C LEU A 31 11.19 -10.06 -6.16
N LEU A 32 11.81 -8.91 -5.88
CA LEU A 32 13.05 -8.50 -6.54
C LEU A 32 14.18 -9.51 -6.29
N GLY A 33 14.35 -9.98 -5.06
CA GLY A 33 15.31 -11.01 -4.71
C GLY A 33 15.09 -12.31 -5.51
N LEU A 34 13.82 -12.71 -5.72
CA LEU A 34 13.48 -13.85 -6.57
C LEU A 34 13.87 -13.63 -8.03
N VAL A 35 13.68 -12.43 -8.57
CA VAL A 35 14.13 -12.10 -9.93
C VAL A 35 15.65 -12.22 -10.06
N VAL A 36 16.40 -11.66 -9.10
CA VAL A 36 17.87 -11.65 -9.14
C VAL A 36 18.46 -13.05 -8.92
N ILE A 37 18.01 -13.76 -7.88
CA ILE A 37 18.57 -15.06 -7.49
C ILE A 37 18.02 -16.18 -8.38
N GLY A 38 16.75 -16.11 -8.76
CA GLY A 38 16.06 -17.09 -9.61
C GLY A 38 16.21 -16.81 -11.11
N SER A 39 17.24 -16.05 -11.52
CA SER A 39 17.43 -15.63 -12.91
C SER A 39 17.53 -16.80 -13.91
N ASP A 40 18.02 -17.97 -13.50
CA ASP A 40 18.02 -19.17 -14.36
C ASP A 40 16.60 -19.65 -14.72
N VAL A 41 15.60 -19.34 -13.88
CA VAL A 41 14.20 -19.76 -14.06
C VAL A 41 13.34 -18.61 -14.59
N LEU A 42 13.61 -17.37 -14.15
CA LEU A 42 12.81 -16.18 -14.47
C LEU A 42 13.45 -15.25 -15.50
N GLY A 43 14.74 -15.44 -15.83
CA GLY A 43 15.47 -14.63 -16.82
C GLY A 43 15.07 -14.96 -18.26
N HIS A 44 15.71 -14.32 -19.24
CA HIS A 44 15.30 -14.35 -20.66
C HIS A 44 14.99 -15.77 -21.19
N ASP A 45 15.90 -16.71 -20.96
CA ASP A 45 15.80 -18.11 -21.41
C ASP A 45 15.06 -19.05 -20.43
N GLY A 46 14.52 -18.48 -19.34
CA GLY A 46 13.83 -19.21 -18.29
C GLY A 46 12.47 -19.77 -18.68
N SER A 47 11.86 -20.53 -17.77
CA SER A 47 10.58 -21.21 -17.99
C SER A 47 9.43 -20.20 -18.18
N HIS A 48 8.75 -20.27 -19.32
CA HIS A 48 7.57 -19.43 -19.59
C HIS A 48 6.50 -19.54 -18.49
N ASP A 49 6.17 -20.77 -18.07
CA ASP A 49 5.15 -21.01 -17.05
C ASP A 49 5.55 -20.41 -15.69
N ALA A 50 6.84 -20.46 -15.34
CA ALA A 50 7.34 -19.83 -14.12
C ALA A 50 7.23 -18.30 -14.16
N LYS A 51 7.52 -17.68 -15.31
CA LYS A 51 7.35 -16.23 -15.51
C LYS A 51 5.88 -15.81 -15.41
N VAL A 52 4.97 -16.59 -15.99
CA VAL A 52 3.52 -16.36 -15.90
C VAL A 52 3.06 -16.44 -14.44
N ALA A 53 3.47 -17.50 -13.72
CA ALA A 53 3.13 -17.66 -12.30
C ALA A 53 3.68 -16.50 -11.45
N PHE A 54 4.94 -16.10 -11.66
CA PHE A 54 5.53 -14.94 -11.00
C PHE A 54 4.75 -13.66 -11.28
N GLY A 55 4.33 -13.45 -12.53
CA GLY A 55 3.54 -12.29 -12.93
C GLY A 55 2.19 -12.23 -12.21
N ILE A 56 1.47 -13.36 -12.14
CA ILE A 56 0.19 -13.46 -11.43
C ILE A 56 0.38 -13.12 -9.94
N ILE A 57 1.39 -13.71 -9.30
CA ILE A 57 1.69 -13.46 -7.88
C ILE A 57 2.03 -11.99 -7.65
N THR A 58 2.88 -11.42 -8.50
CA THR A 58 3.32 -10.02 -8.40
C THR A 58 2.13 -9.06 -8.49
N VAL A 59 1.23 -9.27 -9.45
CA VAL A 59 0.02 -8.45 -9.63
C VAL A 59 -0.94 -8.63 -8.46
N ALA A 60 -1.26 -9.87 -8.08
CA ALA A 60 -2.21 -10.14 -7.00
C ALA A 60 -1.74 -9.58 -5.66
N LEU A 61 -0.46 -9.79 -5.33
CA LEU A 61 0.15 -9.30 -4.09
C LEU A 61 0.15 -7.76 -4.04
N ASN A 62 0.61 -7.09 -5.10
CA ASN A 62 0.63 -5.63 -5.13
C ASN A 62 -0.79 -5.02 -5.15
N LEU A 63 -1.75 -5.67 -5.80
CA LEU A 63 -3.15 -5.25 -5.76
C LEU A 63 -3.71 -5.34 -4.33
N MET A 64 -3.47 -6.44 -3.62
CA MET A 64 -3.91 -6.60 -2.23
C MET A 64 -3.27 -5.57 -1.30
N LEU A 65 -1.96 -5.32 -1.45
CA LEU A 65 -1.24 -4.34 -0.64
C LEU A 65 -1.69 -2.91 -0.92
N TRP A 66 -1.99 -2.58 -2.18
CA TRP A 66 -2.57 -1.30 -2.54
C TRP A 66 -3.96 -1.12 -1.92
N LEU A 67 -4.86 -2.11 -2.07
CA LEU A 67 -6.21 -2.05 -1.50
C LEU A 67 -6.18 -1.90 0.02
N TRP A 68 -5.25 -2.59 0.70
CA TRP A 68 -5.07 -2.44 2.14
C TRP A 68 -4.67 -1.02 2.51
N ASN A 69 -3.61 -0.48 1.91
CA ASN A 69 -3.13 0.88 2.21
C ASN A 69 -4.17 1.96 1.82
N ASP A 70 -4.81 1.83 0.66
CA ASP A 70 -5.83 2.78 0.20
C ASP A 70 -7.02 2.81 1.16
N GLY A 71 -7.50 1.63 1.56
CA GLY A 71 -8.56 1.53 2.56
C GLY A 71 -8.16 2.15 3.89
N ALA A 72 -6.89 2.00 4.32
CA ALA A 72 -6.43 2.53 5.61
C ALA A 72 -6.37 4.06 5.59
N ILE A 73 -5.90 4.62 4.47
CA ILE A 73 -5.89 6.08 4.25
C ILE A 73 -7.32 6.62 4.14
N ALA A 74 -8.24 5.89 3.48
CA ALA A 74 -9.64 6.30 3.38
C ALA A 74 -10.34 6.33 4.74
N ASP A 75 -10.03 5.37 5.63
CA ASP A 75 -10.55 5.36 6.99
C ASP A 75 -9.96 6.51 7.84
N ALA A 76 -8.66 6.82 7.67
CA ALA A 76 -8.03 7.98 8.29
C ALA A 76 -8.65 9.31 7.80
N GLU A 77 -8.94 9.43 6.50
CA GLU A 77 -9.69 10.57 5.92
C GLU A 77 -11.10 10.67 6.53
N ALA A 78 -11.80 9.55 6.72
CA ALA A 78 -13.10 9.58 7.37
C ALA A 78 -13.00 10.09 8.82
N GLY A 79 -11.96 9.70 9.55
CA GLY A 79 -11.68 10.16 10.91
C GLY A 79 -11.53 11.68 11.05
N THR A 80 -11.13 12.40 9.98
CA THR A 80 -11.03 13.88 10.05
C THR A 80 -12.39 14.54 10.21
N LYS A 81 -13.49 13.88 9.79
CA LYS A 81 -14.84 14.44 9.84
C LYS A 81 -15.44 14.42 11.25
N ASP A 82 -14.87 13.62 12.14
CA ASP A 82 -15.33 13.46 13.51
C ASP A 82 -14.61 14.40 14.49
N ILE A 83 -13.57 15.12 14.03
CA ILE A 83 -12.83 16.09 14.85
C ILE A 83 -13.69 17.32 15.10
N SER A 84 -13.98 17.62 16.37
CA SER A 84 -14.83 18.75 16.76
C SER A 84 -14.45 19.31 18.14
N GLY A 85 -14.98 20.48 18.48
CA GLY A 85 -14.83 21.07 19.81
C GLY A 85 -13.40 21.56 20.10
N ALA A 86 -12.90 21.32 21.31
CA ALA A 86 -11.56 21.75 21.69
C ALA A 86 -10.45 21.05 20.89
N ASP A 87 -10.70 19.83 20.38
CA ASP A 87 -9.70 19.06 19.64
C ASP A 87 -9.40 19.66 18.27
N SER A 88 -10.39 20.29 17.62
CA SER A 88 -10.20 20.98 16.33
C SER A 88 -9.32 22.23 16.44
N GLU A 89 -9.15 22.79 17.66
CA GLU A 89 -8.32 23.96 17.89
C GLU A 89 -6.83 23.63 18.02
N THR A 90 -6.48 22.35 18.18
CA THR A 90 -5.08 21.93 18.22
C THR A 90 -4.41 22.08 16.86
N GLU A 91 -3.13 22.46 16.84
CA GLU A 91 -2.38 22.63 15.59
C GLU A 91 -2.26 21.33 14.78
N ILE A 92 -2.20 20.18 15.47
CA ILE A 92 -2.18 18.87 14.82
C ILE A 92 -3.50 18.62 14.09
N ALA A 93 -4.64 18.87 14.74
CA ALA A 93 -5.96 18.71 14.11
C ALA A 93 -6.14 19.62 12.91
N LYS A 94 -5.70 20.89 13.00
CA LYS A 94 -5.74 21.84 11.87
C LYS A 94 -4.94 21.36 10.67
N GLN A 95 -3.78 20.73 10.89
CA GLN A 95 -3.00 20.14 9.80
C GLN A 95 -3.67 18.90 9.22
N PHE A 96 -4.19 18.02 10.09
CA PHE A 96 -4.85 16.79 9.71
C PHE A 96 -6.12 17.04 8.88
N LEU A 97 -6.91 18.06 9.23
CA LEU A 97 -8.09 18.51 8.46
C LEU A 97 -7.74 19.07 7.08
N LYS A 98 -6.52 19.59 6.90
CA LYS A 98 -6.03 20.14 5.62
C LYS A 98 -5.26 19.11 4.80
N ALA A 99 -5.12 17.88 5.29
CA ALA A 99 -4.33 16.86 4.63
C ALA A 99 -4.89 16.56 3.22
N PRO A 100 -4.03 16.49 2.19
CA PRO A 100 -4.45 16.22 0.81
C PRO A 100 -4.71 14.73 0.59
N TRP A 101 -5.73 14.16 1.24
CA TRP A 101 -6.03 12.73 1.26
C TRP A 101 -6.09 12.08 -0.13
N LYS A 102 -6.78 12.72 -1.07
CA LYS A 102 -6.87 12.24 -2.46
C LYS A 102 -5.51 12.16 -3.15
N MET A 103 -4.60 13.08 -2.85
CA MET A 103 -3.25 13.06 -3.40
C MET A 103 -2.46 11.88 -2.84
N TYR A 104 -2.56 11.61 -1.53
CA TYR A 104 -1.91 10.44 -0.93
C TYR A 104 -2.42 9.12 -1.51
N ARG A 105 -3.75 8.98 -1.67
CA ARG A 105 -4.37 7.82 -2.32
C ARG A 105 -3.91 7.64 -3.76
N GLY A 106 -3.81 8.74 -4.52
CA GLY A 106 -3.27 8.72 -5.88
C GLY A 106 -1.79 8.31 -5.94
N LEU A 107 -0.96 8.82 -5.03
CA LEU A 107 0.47 8.49 -4.97
C LEU A 107 0.70 7.01 -4.68
N ILE A 108 -0.03 6.42 -3.72
CA ILE A 108 0.15 4.99 -3.42
C ILE A 108 -0.27 4.11 -4.60
N LEU A 109 -1.29 4.50 -5.37
CA LEU A 109 -1.71 3.78 -6.57
C LEU A 109 -0.60 3.83 -7.63
N ILE A 110 -0.05 5.02 -7.89
CA ILE A 110 1.03 5.21 -8.87
C ILE A 110 2.25 4.39 -8.48
N ILE A 111 2.67 4.43 -7.20
CA ILE A 111 3.80 3.65 -6.70
C ILE A 111 3.54 2.15 -6.87
N SER A 112 2.34 1.67 -6.52
CA SER A 112 1.99 0.26 -6.65
C SER A 112 2.03 -0.21 -8.10
N ILE A 113 1.50 0.59 -9.03
CA ILE A 113 1.58 0.31 -10.47
C ILE A 113 3.03 0.31 -10.95
N ALA A 114 3.82 1.33 -10.59
CA ALA A 114 5.19 1.48 -11.04
C ALA A 114 6.07 0.31 -10.59
N VAL A 115 5.94 -0.11 -9.32
CA VAL A 115 6.69 -1.24 -8.76
C VAL A 115 6.28 -2.55 -9.42
N THR A 116 4.96 -2.79 -9.55
CA THR A 116 4.42 -3.98 -10.23
C THR A 116 4.93 -4.06 -11.66
N ALA A 117 4.81 -2.97 -12.42
CA ALA A 117 5.25 -2.90 -13.81
C ALA A 117 6.77 -3.12 -13.94
N SER A 118 7.57 -2.58 -13.01
CA SER A 118 9.02 -2.77 -13.02
C SER A 118 9.41 -4.23 -12.77
N LEU A 119 8.75 -4.91 -11.84
CA LEU A 119 8.97 -6.33 -11.56
C LEU A 119 8.56 -7.20 -12.74
N LEU A 120 7.40 -6.92 -13.36
CA LEU A 120 7.00 -7.63 -14.57
C LEU A 120 7.99 -7.40 -15.71
N TYR A 121 8.40 -6.14 -15.93
CA TYR A 121 9.37 -5.79 -16.95
C TYR A 121 10.66 -6.60 -16.79
N SER A 122 11.18 -6.73 -15.57
CA SER A 122 12.42 -7.47 -15.30
C SER A 122 12.41 -8.98 -15.62
N VAL A 123 11.24 -9.56 -15.86
CA VAL A 123 11.07 -11.00 -16.14
C VAL A 123 10.71 -11.25 -17.62
N TYR A 124 10.04 -10.29 -18.25
CA TYR A 124 9.58 -10.41 -19.64
C TYR A 124 10.46 -9.68 -20.66
N TRP A 125 11.36 -8.82 -20.22
CA TRP A 125 12.30 -8.04 -21.03
C TRP A 125 13.71 -8.08 -20.43
#